data_AF-H5WVZ3-F1
#
_entry.id   AF-H5WVZ3-F1
#
_cell.length_a   1.000
_cell.length_b   1.000
_cell.length_c   1.000
_cell.angle_alpha   90.00
_cell.angle_beta   90.00
_cell.angle_gamma   90.00
#
_symmetry.space_group_name_H-M   'P 1'
#
loop_
_entity.id
_entity.type
_entity.pdbx_description
1 polymer ?
#
loop_
_entity_poly.entity_id
_entity_poly.type
_entity_poly.pdbx_seq_one_letter_code
_entity_poly.pdbx_strand_id
1 'polypeptide(L)'
;MQHQRFGIAAMRIVLSLLLATWIASCGGGGGVPFTGVTIRPLSEDFMSRKAVAYGAYRTARNPAELDAEVIPPANIKQDLDLMLAAGFRLIRLFSSDDKVARQTLQVIADNNLNMKVQLGAFIRGDTFAAPADLPAIRAANEASIAQAVALATHPVFKDIILAVSIGNETQVDFSGVRTKPETLAGYLRTVRNQITQPVTTDDNWAAWADMPAVITNEVDFASIHTYAQLDTFFNPKLFDWRQKGEPEASRATAMMNAVHAETKHQYQQTRTAFDNKGLSYIPITVGETGWNVIDPRLSFRAHPVNQKMYFDQITAWAAEGRTGAGPKAVFYFVAFDEPWKQGDDGWGLFNKDRQARYAIQAINPDNSPAGGATWVWAPGTFTPADALSFRSPVVNAAIAQNQYTLYSDLAPGASEVRPTGLRWDAFDGTTAARNEFSPNFGPGDAGNGLEITPQPASFGWGLVRQSPTGATDNLSSFAATGRLNFWVSTTYPGKIEIGISTDTQDREPQEAILQLQPGDHGYCSTGAWCQVSIPLKDFIAKNPQLDLSLVLSRFLISDVYSRTGNAPGNTTKVYLDGIHWSK
;
A
#
# COMPACT_ATOMS: atom_id res chain seq x y z
N MET A 1 38.88 -9.86 81.55
CA MET A 1 37.77 -8.96 81.17
C MET A 1 37.87 -8.71 79.67
N GLN A 2 36.77 -8.92 78.92
CA GLN A 2 36.49 -8.42 77.55
C GLN A 2 37.49 -8.85 76.43
N HIS A 3 37.15 -9.40 75.27
CA HIS A 3 35.90 -9.61 74.54
C HIS A 3 36.10 -10.83 73.61
N GLN A 4 35.15 -11.78 73.63
CA GLN A 4 34.84 -12.64 72.50
C GLN A 4 33.82 -11.93 71.59
N ARG A 5 33.73 -12.40 70.33
CA ARG A 5 32.61 -12.31 69.37
C ARG A 5 32.74 -11.29 68.23
N PHE A 6 33.60 -11.59 67.25
CA PHE A 6 33.52 -10.98 65.90
C PHE A 6 33.79 -11.96 64.73
N GLY A 7 33.66 -13.28 64.94
CA GLY A 7 34.07 -14.27 63.94
C GLY A 7 32.97 -15.00 63.13
N ILE A 8 31.68 -14.89 63.50
CA ILE A 8 30.64 -15.78 62.92
C ILE A 8 29.54 -15.01 62.16
N ALA A 9 29.43 -13.69 62.35
CA ALA A 9 28.43 -12.86 61.65
C ALA A 9 28.83 -12.50 60.21
N ALA A 10 30.12 -12.28 59.94
CA ALA A 10 30.59 -11.87 58.61
C ALA A 10 30.47 -12.98 57.56
N MET A 11 30.63 -14.25 57.96
CA MET A 11 30.60 -15.39 57.04
C MET A 11 29.17 -15.82 56.65
N ARG A 12 28.15 -15.48 57.47
CA ARG A 12 26.74 -15.68 57.10
C ARG A 12 26.21 -14.61 56.16
N ILE A 13 26.73 -13.37 56.23
CA ILE A 13 26.30 -12.29 55.33
C ILE A 13 26.86 -12.50 53.92
N VAL A 14 28.11 -12.97 53.77
CA VAL A 14 28.70 -13.25 52.45
C VAL A 14 28.06 -14.49 51.81
N LEU A 15 27.70 -15.52 52.57
CA LEU A 15 27.01 -16.70 52.02
C LEU A 15 25.54 -16.41 51.67
N SER A 16 24.88 -15.48 52.38
CA SER A 16 23.50 -15.05 52.06
C SER A 16 23.44 -14.12 50.84
N LEU A 17 24.47 -13.29 50.64
CA LEU A 17 24.60 -12.45 49.43
C LEU A 17 24.98 -13.26 48.19
N LEU A 18 25.73 -14.36 48.33
CA LEU A 18 26.04 -15.28 47.22
C LEU A 18 24.90 -16.25 46.90
N LEU A 19 24.01 -16.55 47.85
CA LEU A 19 22.79 -17.34 47.58
C LEU A 19 21.66 -16.47 47.00
N ALA A 20 21.61 -15.18 47.35
CA ALA A 20 20.65 -14.23 46.77
C ALA A 20 20.97 -13.86 45.31
N THR A 21 22.23 -13.94 44.88
CA THR A 21 22.63 -13.72 43.48
C THR A 21 22.39 -14.93 42.56
N TRP A 22 22.07 -16.11 43.12
CA TRP A 22 21.68 -17.29 42.34
C TRP A 22 20.16 -17.48 42.20
N ILE A 23 19.34 -16.81 43.01
CA ILE A 23 17.87 -16.87 42.91
C ILE A 23 17.29 -15.73 42.04
N ALA A 24 18.11 -14.72 41.69
CA ALA A 24 17.74 -13.69 40.71
C ALA A 24 18.02 -14.09 39.24
N SER A 25 18.51 -15.30 38.97
CA SER A 25 18.80 -15.81 37.61
C SER A 25 17.73 -16.76 37.04
N CYS A 26 16.66 -17.03 37.79
CA CYS A 26 15.49 -17.78 37.31
C CYS A 26 14.21 -17.03 37.72
N GLY A 27 14.14 -15.74 37.38
CA GLY A 27 12.98 -14.89 37.63
C GLY A 27 12.35 -14.48 36.31
N GLY A 28 11.74 -15.44 35.60
CA GLY A 28 10.77 -15.13 34.57
C GLY A 28 9.60 -14.40 35.23
N GLY A 29 9.66 -13.07 35.25
CA GLY A 29 8.58 -12.18 35.67
C GLY A 29 7.43 -12.25 34.66
N GLY A 30 6.78 -13.41 34.58
CA GLY A 30 5.46 -13.51 33.98
C GLY A 30 4.49 -12.81 34.90
N GLY A 31 4.26 -11.51 34.66
CA GLY A 31 3.11 -10.84 35.23
C GLY A 31 1.87 -11.65 34.85
N VAL A 32 1.12 -12.12 35.84
CA VAL A 32 -0.19 -12.69 35.59
C VAL A 32 -1.06 -11.51 35.15
N PRO A 33 -1.54 -11.46 33.89
CA PRO A 33 -2.38 -10.37 33.46
C PRO A 33 -3.70 -10.42 34.22
N PHE A 34 -4.44 -9.31 34.17
CA PHE A 34 -5.75 -9.13 34.80
C PHE A 34 -6.76 -10.26 34.47
N THR A 35 -6.49 -11.08 33.45
CA THR A 35 -7.35 -12.14 32.92
C THR A 35 -6.82 -13.58 33.12
N GLY A 36 -5.68 -13.78 33.79
CA GLY A 36 -5.17 -15.11 34.14
C GLY A 36 -4.38 -15.86 33.05
N VAL A 37 -4.08 -15.22 31.91
CA VAL A 37 -3.30 -15.82 30.81
C VAL A 37 -1.79 -15.51 30.96
N THR A 38 -0.98 -16.45 31.40
CA THR A 38 0.48 -16.21 31.52
C THR A 38 1.11 -15.91 30.16
N ILE A 39 1.70 -14.73 29.99
CA ILE A 39 2.44 -14.33 28.77
C ILE A 39 3.69 -15.20 28.59
N ARG A 40 3.88 -15.71 27.39
CA ARG A 40 5.11 -16.40 26.95
C ARG A 40 6.11 -15.35 26.50
N PRO A 41 7.33 -15.32 27.05
CA PRO A 41 8.31 -14.33 26.65
C PRO A 41 8.76 -14.55 25.20
N LEU A 42 8.99 -13.45 24.47
CA LEU A 42 9.76 -13.50 23.22
C LEU A 42 11.19 -13.95 23.55
N SER A 43 11.73 -14.89 22.76
CA SER A 43 13.10 -15.37 22.97
C SER A 43 14.12 -14.29 22.65
N GLU A 44 15.32 -14.40 23.23
CA GLU A 44 16.44 -13.51 22.89
C GLU A 44 16.77 -13.58 21.39
N ASP A 45 16.70 -14.78 20.80
CA ASP A 45 16.85 -14.97 19.35
C ASP A 45 15.80 -14.18 18.55
N PHE A 46 14.54 -14.15 19.01
CA PHE A 46 13.50 -13.40 18.33
C PHE A 46 13.77 -11.89 18.36
N MET A 47 14.26 -11.38 19.50
CA MET A 47 14.48 -9.94 19.67
C MET A 47 15.82 -9.47 19.08
N SER A 48 16.88 -10.27 19.12
CA SER A 48 18.24 -9.85 18.71
C SER A 48 18.47 -9.88 17.20
N ARG A 49 17.69 -10.65 16.45
CA ARG A 49 17.92 -10.90 15.02
C ARG A 49 17.35 -9.79 14.14
N LYS A 50 18.06 -9.49 13.04
CA LYS A 50 17.52 -8.64 11.96
C LYS A 50 16.46 -9.42 11.20
N ALA A 51 15.28 -8.81 11.03
CA ALA A 51 14.09 -9.49 10.53
C ALA A 51 13.58 -8.91 9.20
N VAL A 52 12.96 -9.77 8.39
CA VAL A 52 12.36 -9.41 7.09
C VAL A 52 11.19 -10.33 6.79
N ALA A 53 10.16 -9.83 6.11
CA ALA A 53 9.09 -10.68 5.58
C ALA A 53 9.57 -11.43 4.32
N TYR A 54 9.10 -12.66 4.11
CA TYR A 54 9.53 -13.50 3.00
C TYR A 54 8.35 -14.14 2.24
N GLY A 55 8.33 -13.90 0.92
CA GLY A 55 7.52 -14.60 -0.08
C GLY A 55 8.42 -15.22 -1.15
N ALA A 56 8.10 -16.46 -1.57
CA ALA A 56 8.93 -17.27 -2.45
C ALA A 56 8.51 -17.25 -3.93
N TYR A 57 7.45 -16.50 -4.26
CA TYR A 57 6.89 -16.41 -5.62
C TYR A 57 7.71 -15.48 -6.52
N ARG A 58 8.06 -15.93 -7.73
CA ARG A 58 8.91 -15.17 -8.68
C ARG A 58 8.32 -15.06 -10.07
N THR A 59 7.43 -15.97 -10.44
CA THR A 59 6.93 -16.14 -11.82
C THR A 59 5.44 -15.94 -11.96
N ALA A 60 4.63 -16.18 -10.91
CA ALA A 60 3.22 -15.84 -10.91
C ALA A 60 3.04 -14.32 -11.11
N ARG A 61 2.11 -13.94 -11.99
CA ARG A 61 1.85 -12.53 -12.38
C ARG A 61 0.55 -11.98 -11.82
N ASN A 62 -0.25 -12.85 -11.20
CA ASN A 62 -1.50 -12.50 -10.55
C ASN A 62 -1.88 -13.60 -9.55
N PRO A 63 -2.85 -13.38 -8.64
CA PRO A 63 -3.24 -14.38 -7.64
C PRO A 63 -3.70 -15.72 -8.22
N ALA A 64 -4.30 -15.75 -9.43
CA ALA A 64 -4.78 -16.99 -10.03
C ALA A 64 -3.66 -17.92 -10.52
N GLU A 65 -2.43 -17.40 -10.64
CA GLU A 65 -1.24 -18.18 -11.04
C GLU A 65 -0.47 -18.77 -9.85
N LEU A 66 -0.77 -18.34 -8.61
CA LEU A 66 -0.05 -18.78 -7.41
C LEU A 66 -0.10 -20.29 -7.20
N ASP A 67 -1.26 -20.90 -7.44
CA ASP A 67 -1.45 -22.34 -7.26
C ASP A 67 -0.64 -23.16 -8.27
N ALA A 68 -0.46 -22.63 -9.49
CA ALA A 68 0.29 -23.29 -10.56
C ALA A 68 1.81 -23.06 -10.49
N GLU A 69 2.28 -22.00 -9.82
CA GLU A 69 3.71 -21.75 -9.68
C GLU A 69 4.40 -22.87 -8.89
N VAL A 70 5.41 -23.47 -9.51
CA VAL A 70 6.31 -24.44 -8.87
C VAL A 70 7.48 -23.69 -8.26
N ILE A 71 7.69 -23.88 -6.96
CA ILE A 71 8.78 -23.25 -6.21
C ILE A 71 9.75 -24.37 -5.78
N PRO A 72 10.87 -24.58 -6.48
CA PRO A 72 11.85 -25.59 -6.08
C PRO A 72 12.53 -25.25 -4.74
N PRO A 73 12.90 -26.24 -3.90
CA PRO A 73 13.67 -26.00 -2.68
C PRO A 73 14.99 -25.25 -2.93
N ALA A 74 15.61 -25.46 -4.09
CA ALA A 74 16.83 -24.75 -4.49
C ALA A 74 16.60 -23.23 -4.65
N ASN A 75 15.42 -22.81 -5.15
CA ASN A 75 15.07 -21.40 -5.25
C ASN A 75 14.93 -20.77 -3.86
N ILE A 76 14.28 -21.48 -2.93
CA ILE A 76 14.16 -21.03 -1.54
C ILE A 76 15.56 -20.94 -0.92
N LYS A 77 16.41 -21.95 -1.10
CA LYS A 77 17.80 -21.93 -0.59
C LYS A 77 18.58 -20.72 -1.10
N GLN A 78 18.46 -20.40 -2.38
CA GLN A 78 19.10 -19.22 -2.97
C GLN A 78 18.60 -17.93 -2.31
N ASP A 79 17.30 -17.80 -2.11
CA ASP A 79 16.70 -16.65 -1.43
C ASP A 79 17.19 -16.52 0.02
N LEU A 80 17.22 -17.63 0.77
CA LEU A 80 17.66 -17.65 2.16
C LEU A 80 19.15 -17.28 2.27
N ASP A 81 19.99 -17.75 1.36
CA ASP A 81 21.42 -17.40 1.34
C ASP A 81 21.66 -15.90 1.08
N LEU A 82 20.89 -15.30 0.17
CA LEU A 82 20.94 -13.86 -0.10
C LEU A 82 20.48 -13.05 1.12
N MET A 83 19.39 -13.47 1.77
CA MET A 83 18.93 -12.86 3.01
C MET A 83 19.98 -12.99 4.14
N LEU A 84 20.66 -14.14 4.24
CA LEU A 84 21.76 -14.33 5.18
C LEU A 84 22.93 -13.38 4.88
N ALA A 85 23.30 -13.20 3.61
CA ALA A 85 24.32 -12.27 3.16
C ALA A 85 23.93 -10.79 3.42
N ALA A 86 22.64 -10.46 3.40
CA ALA A 86 22.11 -9.15 3.79
C ALA A 86 21.97 -8.95 5.32
N GLY A 87 22.37 -9.96 6.11
CA GLY A 87 22.36 -9.93 7.57
C GLY A 87 21.02 -10.32 8.22
N PHE A 88 20.01 -10.73 7.45
CA PHE A 88 18.73 -11.20 8.00
C PHE A 88 18.87 -12.60 8.59
N ARG A 89 18.30 -12.80 9.78
CA ARG A 89 18.40 -14.05 10.56
C ARG A 89 17.07 -14.49 11.15
N LEU A 90 16.03 -13.68 10.99
CA LEU A 90 14.65 -13.96 11.36
C LEU A 90 13.77 -13.62 10.16
N ILE A 91 12.89 -14.52 9.75
CA ILE A 91 11.94 -14.27 8.66
C ILE A 91 10.51 -14.42 9.15
N ARG A 92 9.58 -13.68 8.54
CA ARG A 92 8.14 -13.87 8.70
C ARG A 92 7.56 -14.54 7.47
N LEU A 93 6.78 -15.59 7.68
CA LEU A 93 5.99 -16.28 6.67
C LEU A 93 4.51 -15.96 6.86
N PHE A 94 3.76 -15.88 5.78
CA PHE A 94 2.35 -15.42 5.78
C PHE A 94 1.33 -16.55 5.92
N SER A 95 1.75 -17.78 5.62
CA SER A 95 0.92 -18.98 5.62
C SER A 95 1.66 -20.14 6.29
N SER A 96 0.91 -21.22 6.52
CA SER A 96 1.42 -22.49 7.07
C SER A 96 1.45 -23.60 6.01
N ASP A 97 1.26 -23.27 4.73
CA ASP A 97 1.13 -24.25 3.65
C ASP A 97 2.40 -25.08 3.40
N ASP A 98 2.21 -26.17 2.66
CA ASP A 98 3.32 -27.07 2.35
C ASP A 98 4.25 -26.51 1.27
N LYS A 99 3.68 -25.74 0.33
CA LYS A 99 4.37 -25.22 -0.85
C LYS A 99 5.51 -24.26 -0.48
N VAL A 100 5.22 -23.33 0.43
CA VAL A 100 6.16 -22.29 0.86
C VAL A 100 6.60 -22.58 2.29
N ALA A 101 5.68 -22.65 3.25
CA ALA A 101 6.07 -22.59 4.66
C ALA A 101 6.82 -23.84 5.13
N ARG A 102 6.25 -25.04 4.91
CA ARG A 102 6.95 -26.30 5.24
C ARG A 102 8.26 -26.42 4.47
N GLN A 103 8.24 -26.10 3.18
CA GLN A 103 9.44 -26.24 2.35
C GLN A 103 10.56 -25.28 2.78
N THR A 104 10.23 -24.04 3.17
CA THR A 104 11.21 -23.11 3.77
C THR A 104 11.79 -23.64 5.06
N LEU A 105 10.95 -24.15 5.97
CA LEU A 105 11.42 -24.77 7.22
C LEU A 105 12.33 -25.97 6.96
N GLN A 106 12.00 -26.81 5.98
CA GLN A 106 12.81 -27.95 5.58
C GLN A 106 14.17 -27.52 5.01
N VAL A 107 14.19 -26.51 4.14
CA VAL A 107 15.45 -25.96 3.59
C VAL A 107 16.33 -25.38 4.70
N ILE A 108 15.76 -24.68 5.68
CA ILE A 108 16.51 -24.18 6.84
C ILE A 108 17.13 -25.34 7.62
N ALA A 109 16.35 -26.38 7.91
CA ALA A 109 16.80 -27.54 8.67
C ALA A 109 17.89 -28.34 7.93
N ASP A 110 17.64 -28.72 6.68
CA ASP A 110 18.52 -29.58 5.87
C ASP A 110 19.89 -28.94 5.63
N ASN A 111 19.93 -27.61 5.59
CA ASN A 111 21.16 -26.85 5.33
C ASN A 111 21.74 -26.24 6.61
N ASN A 112 21.17 -26.53 7.78
CA ASN A 112 21.58 -25.99 9.08
C ASN A 112 21.76 -24.46 9.05
N LEU A 113 20.82 -23.75 8.42
CA LEU A 113 20.91 -22.31 8.26
C LEU A 113 20.68 -21.62 9.60
N ASN A 114 21.49 -20.59 9.89
CA ASN A 114 21.28 -19.74 11.07
C ASN A 114 20.09 -18.79 10.84
N MET A 115 18.91 -19.34 10.65
CA MET A 115 17.68 -18.61 10.34
C MET A 115 16.54 -19.12 11.22
N LYS A 116 15.72 -18.19 11.69
CA LYS A 116 14.57 -18.43 12.56
C LYS A 116 13.31 -17.87 11.91
N VAL A 117 12.15 -18.33 12.35
CA VAL A 117 10.86 -18.07 11.67
C VAL A 117 9.79 -17.59 12.66
N GLN A 118 9.09 -16.51 12.30
CA GLN A 118 7.70 -16.27 12.73
C GLN A 118 6.77 -16.92 11.69
N LEU A 119 6.06 -17.97 12.09
CA LEU A 119 5.20 -18.74 11.19
C LEU A 119 3.79 -18.14 11.17
N GLY A 120 3.27 -17.82 10.00
CA GLY A 120 1.89 -17.37 9.83
C GLY A 120 0.91 -18.54 9.66
N ALA A 121 -0.33 -18.35 10.10
CA ALA A 121 -1.48 -19.10 9.65
C ALA A 121 -2.43 -18.12 8.95
N PHE A 122 -2.67 -18.34 7.66
CA PHE A 122 -3.52 -17.45 6.89
C PHE A 122 -4.98 -17.66 7.27
N ILE A 123 -5.68 -16.58 7.61
CA ILE A 123 -7.12 -16.60 7.94
C ILE A 123 -7.87 -15.91 6.82
N ARG A 124 -8.79 -16.65 6.20
CA ARG A 124 -9.78 -16.12 5.25
C ARG A 124 -10.85 -15.35 6.03
N GLY A 125 -11.10 -14.11 5.60
CA GLY A 125 -12.14 -13.27 6.16
C GLY A 125 -13.53 -13.85 5.94
N ASP A 126 -14.39 -13.73 6.95
CA ASP A 126 -15.77 -14.22 6.95
C ASP A 126 -16.81 -13.08 7.05
N THR A 127 -16.38 -11.85 7.31
CA THR A 127 -17.28 -10.70 7.56
C THR A 127 -18.11 -10.32 6.34
N PHE A 128 -17.52 -10.40 5.14
CA PHE A 128 -18.18 -10.02 3.88
C PHE A 128 -18.58 -11.22 3.02
N ALA A 129 -18.39 -12.44 3.53
CA ALA A 129 -18.69 -13.66 2.80
C ALA A 129 -20.20 -13.93 2.73
N ALA A 130 -20.65 -14.56 1.64
CA ALA A 130 -22.03 -15.02 1.57
C ALA A 130 -22.24 -16.15 2.60
N PRO A 131 -23.46 -16.27 3.19
CA PRO A 131 -23.74 -17.32 4.17
C PRO A 131 -23.42 -18.75 3.70
N ALA A 132 -23.54 -19.02 2.40
CA ALA A 132 -23.23 -20.32 1.79
C ALA A 132 -21.73 -20.65 1.81
N ASP A 133 -20.85 -19.64 1.86
CA ASP A 133 -19.39 -19.81 1.82
C ASP A 133 -18.78 -19.99 3.21
N LEU A 134 -19.50 -19.57 4.26
CA LEU A 134 -19.02 -19.61 5.65
C LEU A 134 -18.51 -20.98 6.12
N PRO A 135 -19.16 -22.13 5.79
CA PRO A 135 -18.64 -23.43 6.16
C PRO A 135 -17.29 -23.76 5.51
N ALA A 136 -17.12 -23.41 4.23
CA ALA A 136 -15.87 -23.64 3.50
C ALA A 136 -14.74 -22.74 3.99
N ILE A 137 -15.04 -21.48 4.30
CA ILE A 137 -14.10 -20.53 4.92
C ILE A 137 -13.64 -21.05 6.28
N ARG A 138 -14.56 -21.48 7.14
CA ARG A 138 -14.23 -22.06 8.45
C ARG A 138 -13.33 -23.28 8.30
N ALA A 139 -13.70 -24.23 7.44
CA ALA A 139 -12.91 -25.45 7.22
C ALA A 139 -11.48 -25.14 6.72
N ALA A 140 -11.33 -24.15 5.83
CA ALA A 140 -10.02 -23.71 5.35
C ALA A 140 -9.18 -23.05 6.47
N ASN A 141 -9.80 -22.22 7.31
CA ASN A 141 -9.12 -21.59 8.45
C ASN A 141 -8.69 -22.63 9.49
N GLU A 142 -9.56 -23.58 9.84
CA GLU A 142 -9.26 -24.69 10.75
C GLU A 142 -8.12 -25.57 10.20
N ALA A 143 -8.09 -25.83 8.89
CA ALA A 143 -6.99 -26.56 8.25
C ALA A 143 -5.66 -25.78 8.33
N SER A 144 -5.66 -24.46 8.06
CA SER A 144 -4.45 -23.64 8.17
C SER A 144 -3.92 -23.59 9.60
N ILE A 145 -4.82 -23.51 10.59
CA ILE A 145 -4.49 -23.55 12.02
C ILE A 145 -3.90 -24.90 12.42
N ALA A 146 -4.55 -26.00 12.06
CA ALA A 146 -4.08 -27.35 12.37
C ALA A 146 -2.68 -27.61 11.77
N GLN A 147 -2.47 -27.14 10.55
CA GLN A 147 -1.18 -27.21 9.87
C GLN A 147 -0.11 -26.34 10.56
N ALA A 148 -0.45 -25.12 11.00
CA ALA A 148 0.49 -24.27 11.75
C ALA A 148 0.93 -24.93 13.07
N VAL A 149 -0.02 -25.53 13.81
CA VAL A 149 0.27 -26.31 15.01
C VAL A 149 1.16 -27.52 14.69
N ALA A 150 0.86 -28.27 13.63
CA ALA A 150 1.67 -29.41 13.22
C ALA A 150 3.11 -29.01 12.92
N LEU A 151 3.33 -27.91 12.19
CA LEU A 151 4.67 -27.38 11.93
C LEU A 151 5.37 -26.89 13.23
N ALA A 152 4.67 -26.14 14.09
CA ALA A 152 5.23 -25.59 15.32
C ALA A 152 5.63 -26.66 16.35
N THR A 153 4.96 -27.81 16.35
CA THR A 153 5.27 -28.96 17.21
C THR A 153 6.21 -29.97 16.57
N HIS A 154 6.49 -29.85 15.27
CA HIS A 154 7.29 -30.82 14.54
C HIS A 154 8.71 -30.90 15.13
N PRO A 155 9.25 -32.10 15.44
CA PRO A 155 10.54 -32.23 16.12
C PRO A 155 11.71 -31.54 15.43
N VAL A 156 11.66 -31.43 14.10
CA VAL A 156 12.69 -30.75 13.28
C VAL A 156 12.49 -29.23 13.24
N PHE A 157 11.24 -28.74 13.29
CA PHE A 157 10.94 -27.32 13.02
C PHE A 157 10.69 -26.50 14.29
N LYS A 158 10.34 -27.14 15.40
CA LYS A 158 9.98 -26.46 16.66
C LYS A 158 11.05 -25.49 17.17
N ASP A 159 12.33 -25.76 16.89
CA ASP A 159 13.46 -24.92 17.31
C ASP A 159 13.79 -23.83 16.26
N ILE A 160 13.26 -23.93 15.04
CA ILE A 160 13.37 -22.93 13.98
C ILE A 160 12.25 -21.88 14.15
N ILE A 161 11.04 -22.33 14.50
CA ILE A 161 9.86 -21.48 14.70
C ILE A 161 9.92 -20.86 16.10
N LEU A 162 10.07 -19.54 16.16
CA LEU A 162 10.17 -18.81 17.43
C LEU A 162 8.85 -18.18 17.87
N ALA A 163 7.93 -17.94 16.94
CA ALA A 163 6.60 -17.40 17.20
C ALA A 163 5.62 -17.86 16.12
N VAL A 164 4.32 -17.84 16.44
CA VAL A 164 3.24 -18.15 15.49
C VAL A 164 2.26 -16.97 15.45
N SER A 165 1.89 -16.55 14.25
CA SER A 165 0.90 -15.49 14.03
C SER A 165 -0.34 -16.04 13.33
N ILE A 166 -1.52 -15.68 13.83
CA ILE A 166 -2.81 -16.15 13.32
C ILE A 166 -3.55 -14.97 12.71
N GLY A 167 -3.67 -14.96 11.39
CA GLY A 167 -4.28 -13.86 10.66
C GLY A 167 -3.31 -12.73 10.32
N ASN A 168 -3.66 -12.00 9.27
CA ASN A 168 -2.94 -10.83 8.76
C ASN A 168 -3.97 -9.77 8.37
N GLU A 169 -3.98 -8.64 9.07
CA GLU A 169 -4.92 -7.52 8.83
C GLU A 169 -6.39 -7.97 8.82
N THR A 170 -6.77 -8.79 9.79
CA THR A 170 -8.15 -9.31 9.88
C THR A 170 -9.06 -8.43 10.73
N GLN A 171 -8.51 -7.40 11.40
CA GLN A 171 -9.24 -6.54 12.33
C GLN A 171 -9.36 -5.09 11.86
N VAL A 172 -8.35 -4.55 11.15
CA VAL A 172 -8.41 -3.17 10.65
C VAL A 172 -9.64 -2.94 9.76
N ASP A 173 -10.28 -1.79 9.92
CA ASP A 173 -11.62 -1.50 9.40
C ASP A 173 -11.70 -1.48 7.88
N PHE A 174 -10.65 -1.02 7.21
CA PHE A 174 -10.50 -0.95 5.76
C PHE A 174 -10.06 -2.27 5.11
N SER A 175 -9.81 -3.33 5.89
CA SER A 175 -9.41 -4.62 5.34
C SER A 175 -10.56 -5.34 4.62
N GLY A 176 -10.26 -5.93 3.47
CA GLY A 176 -11.17 -6.81 2.74
C GLY A 176 -11.25 -8.24 3.29
N VAL A 177 -10.37 -8.62 4.23
CA VAL A 177 -10.27 -9.99 4.78
C VAL A 177 -10.68 -10.06 6.26
N ARG A 178 -11.57 -9.18 6.68
CA ARG A 178 -11.96 -9.06 8.09
C ARG A 178 -12.65 -10.31 8.65
N THR A 179 -12.38 -10.58 9.92
CA THR A 179 -13.12 -11.57 10.71
C THR A 179 -13.60 -10.99 12.03
N LYS A 180 -14.66 -11.58 12.60
CA LYS A 180 -15.17 -11.18 13.92
C LYS A 180 -14.10 -11.37 15.00
N PRO A 181 -13.94 -10.42 15.94
CA PRO A 181 -12.94 -10.53 17.01
C PRO A 181 -13.03 -11.83 17.82
N GLU A 182 -14.25 -12.32 18.08
CA GLU A 182 -14.47 -13.56 18.84
C GLU A 182 -14.01 -14.80 18.06
N THR A 183 -14.17 -14.78 16.73
CA THR A 183 -13.70 -15.86 15.85
C THR A 183 -12.17 -15.92 15.89
N LEU A 184 -11.49 -14.78 15.72
CA LEU A 184 -10.04 -14.72 15.79
C LEU A 184 -9.51 -15.13 17.16
N ALA A 185 -10.11 -14.64 18.24
CA ALA A 185 -9.77 -15.02 19.61
C ALA A 185 -9.89 -16.54 19.83
N GLY A 186 -10.93 -17.17 19.28
CA GLY A 186 -11.09 -18.63 19.32
C GLY A 186 -9.96 -19.37 18.61
N TYR A 187 -9.50 -18.87 17.47
CA TYR A 187 -8.35 -19.43 16.75
C TYR A 187 -7.03 -19.25 17.51
N LEU A 188 -6.77 -18.05 18.04
CA LEU A 188 -5.61 -17.75 18.88
C LEU A 188 -5.55 -18.70 20.08
N ARG A 189 -6.66 -18.86 20.81
CA ARG A 189 -6.78 -19.77 21.95
C ARG A 189 -6.51 -21.22 21.57
N THR A 190 -7.06 -21.67 20.44
CA THR A 190 -6.89 -23.04 19.92
C THR A 190 -5.41 -23.35 19.66
N VAL A 191 -4.69 -22.42 19.03
CA VAL A 191 -3.25 -22.57 18.74
C VAL A 191 -2.46 -22.52 20.03
N ARG A 192 -2.73 -21.52 20.88
CA ARG A 192 -2.05 -21.34 22.17
C ARG A 192 -2.09 -22.62 23.02
N ASN A 193 -3.22 -23.31 23.07
CA ASN A 193 -3.38 -24.53 23.86
C ASN A 193 -2.57 -25.75 23.35
N GLN A 194 -1.98 -25.68 22.15
CA GLN A 194 -1.31 -26.81 21.51
C GLN A 194 0.19 -26.60 21.26
N ILE A 195 0.68 -25.37 21.40
CA ILE A 195 2.08 -25.02 21.14
C ILE A 195 2.70 -24.30 22.34
N THR A 196 4.04 -24.24 22.41
CA THR A 196 4.76 -23.54 23.47
C THR A 196 5.34 -22.20 23.03
N GLN A 197 5.42 -21.95 21.71
CA GLN A 197 5.88 -20.68 21.16
C GLN A 197 4.90 -19.54 21.50
N PRO A 198 5.39 -18.29 21.62
CA PRO A 198 4.54 -17.11 21.65
C PRO A 198 3.60 -17.02 20.45
N VAL A 199 2.35 -16.61 20.69
CA VAL A 199 1.28 -16.46 19.70
C VAL A 199 0.87 -14.99 19.56
N THR A 200 0.62 -14.54 18.34
CA THR A 200 0.08 -13.20 18.03
C THR A 200 -0.91 -13.24 16.87
N THR A 201 -1.42 -12.07 16.48
CA THR A 201 -1.98 -11.76 15.16
C THR A 201 -1.19 -10.59 14.59
N ASP A 202 -0.97 -10.56 13.28
CA ASP A 202 -0.35 -9.41 12.62
C ASP A 202 -1.45 -8.49 12.08
N ASP A 203 -1.46 -7.22 12.46
CA ASP A 203 -2.52 -6.29 12.06
C ASP A 203 -2.04 -4.84 12.05
N ASN A 204 -2.80 -3.95 11.42
CA ASN A 204 -2.45 -2.53 11.35
C ASN A 204 -2.37 -1.89 12.75
N TRP A 205 -1.45 -0.94 12.94
CA TRP A 205 -1.31 -0.20 14.20
C TRP A 205 -2.65 0.40 14.67
N ALA A 206 -3.51 0.85 13.76
CA ALA A 206 -4.80 1.44 14.09
C ALA A 206 -5.75 0.41 14.73
N ALA A 207 -5.75 -0.83 14.23
CA ALA A 207 -6.48 -1.93 14.85
C ALA A 207 -5.92 -2.27 16.23
N TRP A 208 -4.58 -2.25 16.39
CA TRP A 208 -3.94 -2.51 17.67
C TRP A 208 -4.20 -1.41 18.72
N ALA A 209 -4.25 -0.15 18.31
CA ALA A 209 -4.59 0.97 19.18
C ALA A 209 -6.00 0.84 19.78
N ASP A 210 -6.94 0.21 19.07
CA ASP A 210 -8.28 -0.08 19.59
C ASP A 210 -8.62 -1.58 19.70
N MET A 211 -7.61 -2.43 19.88
CA MET A 211 -7.83 -3.87 19.86
C MET A 211 -8.78 -4.30 20.99
N PRO A 212 -9.83 -5.09 20.70
CA PRO A 212 -10.76 -5.59 21.70
C PRO A 212 -10.08 -6.53 22.70
N ALA A 213 -10.53 -6.48 23.96
CA ALA A 213 -9.99 -7.32 25.04
C ALA A 213 -10.08 -8.82 24.74
N VAL A 214 -11.09 -9.26 23.97
CA VAL A 214 -11.24 -10.67 23.58
C VAL A 214 -10.03 -11.18 22.79
N ILE A 215 -9.33 -10.32 22.05
CA ILE A 215 -8.09 -10.66 21.33
C ILE A 215 -6.86 -10.41 22.21
N THR A 216 -6.76 -9.26 22.88
CA THR A 216 -5.55 -8.94 23.68
C THR A 216 -5.33 -9.91 24.84
N ASN A 217 -6.37 -10.62 25.28
CA ASN A 217 -6.29 -11.68 26.27
C ASN A 217 -5.73 -13.01 25.73
N GLU A 218 -5.59 -13.21 24.42
CA GLU A 218 -5.20 -14.48 23.81
C GLU A 218 -3.78 -14.45 23.19
N VAL A 219 -3.15 -13.28 23.15
CA VAL A 219 -1.83 -13.06 22.53
C VAL A 219 -0.72 -12.93 23.57
N ASP A 220 0.52 -13.25 23.16
CA ASP A 220 1.73 -13.03 23.95
C ASP A 220 2.41 -11.69 23.64
N PHE A 221 2.18 -11.15 22.46
CA PHE A 221 2.73 -9.90 21.97
C PHE A 221 1.81 -9.30 20.90
N ALA A 222 1.93 -8.00 20.66
CA ALA A 222 1.26 -7.33 19.55
C ALA A 222 2.22 -7.14 18.39
N SER A 223 1.79 -7.52 17.18
CA SER A 223 2.57 -7.33 15.96
C SER A 223 1.87 -6.34 15.04
N ILE A 224 2.38 -5.11 14.99
CA ILE A 224 1.75 -3.99 14.29
C ILE A 224 2.27 -3.85 12.86
N HIS A 225 1.42 -3.42 11.94
CA HIS A 225 1.82 -2.94 10.62
C HIS A 225 1.77 -1.42 10.60
N THR A 226 2.77 -0.81 9.96
CA THR A 226 2.85 0.65 9.79
C THR A 226 3.42 0.98 8.41
N TYR A 227 2.68 1.76 7.63
CA TYR A 227 3.04 2.15 6.26
C TYR A 227 2.81 3.65 6.04
N ALA A 228 3.57 4.48 6.76
CA ALA A 228 3.52 5.94 6.63
C ALA A 228 3.69 6.44 5.18
N GLN A 229 4.34 5.66 4.30
CA GLN A 229 4.37 5.93 2.87
C GLN A 229 2.96 5.92 2.24
N LEU A 230 2.16 4.89 2.51
CA LEU A 230 0.79 4.75 1.97
C LEU A 230 -0.15 5.81 2.54
N ASP A 231 0.05 6.22 3.79
CA ASP A 231 -0.72 7.29 4.42
C ASP A 231 -0.57 8.61 3.65
N THR A 232 0.57 8.87 3.02
CA THR A 232 0.75 10.06 2.15
C THR A 232 -0.21 10.09 0.94
N PHE A 233 -0.81 8.96 0.58
CA PHE A 233 -1.82 8.85 -0.48
C PHE A 233 -3.24 8.70 0.06
N PHE A 234 -3.48 7.76 0.98
CA PHE A 234 -4.82 7.49 1.50
C PHE A 234 -5.32 8.57 2.46
N ASN A 235 -4.41 9.23 3.17
CA ASN A 235 -4.72 10.38 4.02
C ASN A 235 -3.60 11.44 3.89
N PRO A 236 -3.53 12.16 2.76
CA PRO A 236 -2.41 13.05 2.41
C PRO A 236 -2.25 14.26 3.35
N LYS A 237 -3.15 14.42 4.33
CA LYS A 237 -3.17 15.46 5.36
C LYS A 237 -2.88 14.92 6.77
N LEU A 238 -2.65 13.61 6.92
CA LEU A 238 -2.36 12.98 8.22
C LEU A 238 -1.12 13.62 8.88
N PHE A 239 -0.09 13.85 8.08
CA PHE A 239 1.11 14.60 8.45
C PHE A 239 1.63 15.36 7.23
N ASP A 240 2.44 16.40 7.45
CA ASP A 240 3.05 17.16 6.36
C ASP A 240 4.20 16.36 5.73
N TRP A 241 3.90 15.47 4.79
CA TRP A 241 4.92 14.78 4.00
C TRP A 241 5.47 15.66 2.87
N ARG A 242 4.78 16.74 2.49
CA ARG A 242 5.15 17.59 1.35
C ARG A 242 6.33 18.50 1.67
N GLN A 243 6.44 18.93 2.93
CA GLN A 243 7.56 19.74 3.42
C GLN A 243 7.79 20.97 2.53
N LYS A 244 6.69 21.66 2.16
CA LYS A 244 6.73 22.82 1.24
C LYS A 244 7.54 23.98 1.79
N GLY A 245 7.69 24.08 3.11
CA GLY A 245 8.51 25.08 3.79
C GLY A 245 10.01 24.84 3.65
N GLU A 246 10.43 23.65 3.25
CA GLU A 246 11.85 23.29 3.11
C GLU A 246 12.39 23.66 1.71
N PRO A 247 13.67 24.10 1.63
CA PRO A 247 14.38 24.26 0.37
C PRO A 247 14.29 23.00 -0.50
N GLU A 248 14.17 23.18 -1.81
CA GLU A 248 13.99 22.07 -2.74
C GLU A 248 15.10 21.00 -2.65
N ALA A 249 16.33 21.42 -2.34
CA ALA A 249 17.50 20.56 -2.18
C ALA A 249 17.48 19.70 -0.89
N SER A 250 16.78 20.13 0.16
CA SER A 250 16.67 19.38 1.43
C SER A 250 15.32 18.68 1.61
N ARG A 251 14.34 18.98 0.75
CA ARG A 251 12.95 18.52 0.89
C ARG A 251 12.80 17.00 0.92
N ALA A 252 13.59 16.25 0.14
CA ALA A 252 13.55 14.79 0.17
C ALA A 252 13.94 14.25 1.55
N THR A 253 15.04 14.75 2.13
CA THR A 253 15.48 14.40 3.49
C THR A 253 14.44 14.78 4.54
N ALA A 254 13.86 15.98 4.44
CA ALA A 254 12.81 16.41 5.36
C ALA A 254 11.57 15.50 5.28
N MET A 255 11.14 15.12 4.08
CA MET A 255 10.03 14.19 3.87
C MET A 255 10.32 12.84 4.51
N MET A 256 11.51 12.26 4.28
CA MET A 256 11.86 10.97 4.88
C MET A 256 11.92 11.05 6.41
N ASN A 257 12.41 12.15 6.98
CA ASN A 257 12.37 12.38 8.43
C ASN A 257 10.94 12.48 8.97
N ALA A 258 10.04 13.16 8.26
CA ALA A 258 8.63 13.27 8.63
C ALA A 258 7.92 11.90 8.59
N VAL A 259 8.15 11.11 7.54
CA VAL A 259 7.65 9.72 7.44
C VAL A 259 8.18 8.87 8.59
N HIS A 260 9.47 8.98 8.92
CA HIS A 260 10.05 8.22 10.02
C HIS A 260 9.46 8.61 11.37
N ALA A 261 9.25 9.92 11.61
CA ALA A 261 8.57 10.41 12.80
C ALA A 261 7.14 9.87 12.89
N GLU A 262 6.40 9.85 11.78
CA GLU A 262 5.06 9.28 11.73
C GLU A 262 5.06 7.77 12.00
N THR A 263 6.00 7.02 11.43
CA THR A 263 6.14 5.57 11.70
C THR A 263 6.34 5.32 13.21
N LYS A 264 7.17 6.13 13.89
CA LYS A 264 7.36 6.04 15.35
C LYS A 264 6.12 6.50 16.12
N HIS A 265 5.37 7.48 15.60
CA HIS A 265 4.14 7.97 16.19
C HIS A 265 3.06 6.88 16.22
N GLN A 266 2.86 6.16 15.11
CA GLN A 266 1.89 5.06 14.99
C GLN A 266 2.18 3.92 15.98
N TYR A 267 3.47 3.57 16.15
CA TYR A 267 3.90 2.67 17.24
C TYR A 267 3.53 3.23 18.62
N GLN A 268 3.82 4.51 18.86
CA GLN A 268 3.57 5.15 20.16
C GLN A 268 2.08 5.24 20.49
N GLN A 269 1.20 5.40 19.49
CA GLN A 269 -0.25 5.37 19.68
C GLN A 269 -0.69 3.99 20.19
N THR A 270 -0.18 2.91 19.60
CA THR A 270 -0.44 1.54 20.09
C THR A 270 0.06 1.36 21.53
N ARG A 271 1.32 1.78 21.80
CA ARG A 271 1.92 1.69 23.14
C ARG A 271 1.09 2.42 24.19
N THR A 272 0.69 3.66 23.88
CA THR A 272 -0.13 4.51 24.76
C THR A 272 -1.50 3.88 25.01
N ALA A 273 -2.14 3.34 23.98
CA ALA A 273 -3.43 2.66 24.12
C ALA A 273 -3.34 1.44 25.04
N PHE A 274 -2.28 0.64 24.92
CA PHE A 274 -2.05 -0.49 25.81
C PHE A 274 -1.79 -0.03 27.24
N ASP A 275 -0.98 1.01 27.45
CA ASP A 275 -0.69 1.52 28.79
C ASP A 275 -1.96 2.03 29.49
N ASN A 276 -2.82 2.73 28.75
CA ASN A 276 -4.14 3.18 29.22
C ASN A 276 -5.07 2.00 29.58
N LYS A 277 -4.93 0.85 28.91
CA LYS A 277 -5.66 -0.39 29.18
C LYS A 277 -4.97 -1.27 30.25
N GLY A 278 -3.86 -0.83 30.85
CA GLY A 278 -3.09 -1.62 31.82
C GLY A 278 -2.30 -2.78 31.20
N LEU A 279 -2.09 -2.75 29.89
CA LEU A 279 -1.39 -3.77 29.08
C LEU A 279 0.07 -3.40 28.79
N SER A 280 0.71 -2.64 29.69
CA SER A 280 2.12 -2.20 29.56
C SER A 280 3.12 -3.37 29.43
N TYR A 281 2.74 -4.55 29.92
CA TYR A 281 3.53 -5.76 29.88
C TYR A 281 3.51 -6.49 28.52
N ILE A 282 2.57 -6.19 27.62
CA ILE A 282 2.52 -6.81 26.28
C ILE A 282 3.60 -6.15 25.41
N PRO A 283 4.62 -6.89 24.93
CA PRO A 283 5.62 -6.33 24.04
C PRO A 283 5.03 -6.08 22.65
N ILE A 284 5.62 -5.12 21.93
CA ILE A 284 5.18 -4.74 20.58
C ILE A 284 6.32 -5.02 19.60
N THR A 285 5.98 -5.65 18.48
CA THR A 285 6.82 -5.85 17.30
C THR A 285 6.19 -5.11 16.12
N VAL A 286 7.00 -4.77 15.12
CA VAL A 286 6.49 -4.33 13.82
C VAL A 286 6.50 -5.53 12.87
N GLY A 287 5.33 -6.10 12.62
CA GLY A 287 5.13 -7.27 11.76
C GLY A 287 5.28 -6.98 10.27
N GLU A 288 5.06 -5.72 9.88
CA GLU A 288 5.28 -5.19 8.54
C GLU A 288 5.57 -3.68 8.56
N THR A 289 6.55 -3.28 7.77
CA THR A 289 6.75 -1.89 7.36
C THR A 289 7.70 -1.87 6.17
N GLY A 290 7.48 -0.99 5.19
CA GLY A 290 8.24 -1.02 3.94
C GLY A 290 8.20 0.28 3.16
N TRP A 291 8.94 0.30 2.05
CA TRP A 291 8.89 1.39 1.08
C TRP A 291 9.02 0.83 -0.33
N ASN A 292 8.03 1.05 -1.19
CA ASN A 292 8.11 0.61 -2.58
C ASN A 292 8.94 1.57 -3.44
N VAL A 293 9.67 1.01 -4.40
CA VAL A 293 10.58 1.78 -5.28
C VAL A 293 9.89 2.35 -6.51
N ILE A 294 8.67 1.88 -6.81
CA ILE A 294 7.88 2.32 -7.95
C ILE A 294 6.40 2.16 -7.64
N ASP A 295 5.66 3.26 -7.74
CA ASP A 295 4.19 3.26 -7.70
C ASP A 295 3.72 4.57 -8.34
N PRO A 296 2.97 4.52 -9.45
CA PRO A 296 2.45 5.72 -10.11
C PRO A 296 1.61 6.62 -9.20
N ARG A 297 0.96 6.07 -8.18
CA ARG A 297 0.16 6.81 -7.18
C ARG A 297 1.05 7.60 -6.20
N LEU A 298 2.33 7.23 -6.09
CA LEU A 298 3.30 7.76 -5.15
C LEU A 298 4.48 8.42 -5.87
N SER A 299 4.22 9.10 -6.99
CA SER A 299 5.21 9.67 -7.93
C SER A 299 6.25 10.62 -7.30
N PHE A 300 6.03 11.15 -6.10
CA PHE A 300 6.99 11.98 -5.35
C PHE A 300 7.69 11.26 -4.19
N ARG A 301 7.44 9.96 -4.01
CA ARG A 301 7.91 9.15 -2.88
C ARG A 301 8.56 7.84 -3.31
N ALA A 302 7.90 7.07 -4.18
CA ALA A 302 8.33 5.73 -4.56
C ALA A 302 9.56 5.80 -5.48
N HIS A 303 10.73 5.54 -4.92
CA HIS A 303 12.02 5.57 -5.62
C HIS A 303 13.07 4.74 -4.86
N PRO A 304 14.06 4.12 -5.54
CA PRO A 304 15.12 3.35 -4.89
C PRO A 304 15.89 4.12 -3.81
N VAL A 305 16.15 5.42 -4.01
CA VAL A 305 16.87 6.24 -3.01
C VAL A 305 16.04 6.49 -1.76
N ASN A 306 14.74 6.77 -1.92
CA ASN A 306 13.83 6.94 -0.80
C ASN A 306 13.63 5.63 -0.03
N GLN A 307 13.57 4.48 -0.74
CA GLN A 307 13.56 3.16 -0.11
C GLN A 307 14.80 2.95 0.76
N LYS A 308 15.99 3.31 0.26
CA LYS A 308 17.23 3.25 1.04
C LYS A 308 17.16 4.10 2.30
N MET A 309 16.74 5.36 2.17
CA MET A 309 16.64 6.28 3.31
C MET A 309 15.69 5.71 4.38
N TYR A 310 14.53 5.18 3.96
CA TYR A 310 13.58 4.55 4.87
C TYR A 310 14.16 3.29 5.53
N PHE A 311 14.77 2.40 4.74
CA PHE A 311 15.37 1.17 5.23
C PHE A 311 16.47 1.41 6.27
N ASP A 312 17.34 2.40 6.03
CA ASP A 312 18.39 2.78 6.96
C ASP A 312 17.80 3.32 8.29
N GLN A 313 16.81 4.22 8.21
CA GLN A 313 16.13 4.78 9.39
C GLN A 313 15.38 3.70 10.20
N ILE A 314 14.67 2.80 9.52
CA ILE A 314 13.95 1.70 10.17
C ILE A 314 14.91 0.66 10.76
N THR A 315 16.02 0.38 10.09
CA THR A 315 17.06 -0.52 10.63
C THR A 315 17.68 0.06 11.90
N ALA A 316 17.95 1.37 11.93
CA ALA A 316 18.44 2.07 13.11
C ALA A 316 17.42 2.03 14.26
N TRP A 317 16.15 2.36 13.98
CA TRP A 317 15.09 2.30 14.99
C TRP A 317 14.84 0.89 15.52
N ALA A 318 14.92 -0.14 14.65
CA ALA A 318 14.86 -1.52 15.08
C ALA A 318 16.00 -1.85 16.06
N ALA A 319 17.23 -1.41 15.79
CA ALA A 319 18.37 -1.64 16.68
C ALA A 319 18.19 -0.94 18.05
N GLU A 320 17.69 0.30 18.06
CA GLU A 320 17.33 1.03 19.30
C GLU A 320 16.24 0.30 20.11
N GLY A 321 15.21 -0.22 19.43
CA GLY A 321 14.07 -0.88 20.07
C GLY A 321 14.43 -2.20 20.77
N ARG A 322 15.40 -2.94 20.24
CA ARG A 322 15.89 -4.20 20.83
C ARG A 322 16.43 -4.00 22.25
N THR A 323 17.12 -2.90 22.50
CA THR A 323 17.77 -2.61 23.80
C THR A 323 17.02 -1.58 24.64
N GLY A 324 16.01 -0.91 24.06
CA GLY A 324 15.26 0.18 24.70
C GLY A 324 13.74 -0.03 24.75
N ALA A 325 13.00 1.08 24.72
CA ALA A 325 11.54 1.13 24.81
C ALA A 325 10.80 0.99 23.46
N GLY A 326 11.54 0.82 22.36
CA GLY A 326 10.99 0.65 21.01
C GLY A 326 10.54 -0.79 20.69
N PRO A 327 10.21 -1.07 19.42
CA PRO A 327 9.72 -2.37 18.99
C PRO A 327 10.78 -3.45 19.20
N LYS A 328 10.35 -4.64 19.62
CA LYS A 328 11.24 -5.77 19.94
C LYS A 328 11.77 -6.50 18.71
N ALA A 329 11.06 -6.40 17.60
CA ALA A 329 11.51 -6.81 16.28
C ALA A 329 10.83 -5.92 15.24
N VAL A 330 11.48 -5.75 14.09
CA VAL A 330 10.90 -5.06 12.93
C VAL A 330 11.13 -5.94 11.71
N PHE A 331 10.04 -6.47 11.17
CA PHE A 331 10.02 -7.25 9.94
C PHE A 331 9.82 -6.29 8.76
N TYR A 332 10.92 -5.94 8.10
CA TYR A 332 10.83 -5.13 6.89
C TYR A 332 10.05 -5.88 5.80
N PHE A 333 9.11 -5.20 5.17
CA PHE A 333 8.35 -5.69 4.04
C PHE A 333 8.93 -5.12 2.74
N VAL A 334 9.55 -5.92 1.89
CA VAL A 334 9.70 -7.40 1.92
C VAL A 334 11.07 -7.79 1.39
N ALA A 335 11.50 -9.05 1.57
CA ALA A 335 12.78 -9.50 1.06
C ALA A 335 12.89 -9.39 -0.47
N PHE A 336 11.90 -9.86 -1.21
CA PHE A 336 11.93 -9.93 -2.69
C PHE A 336 10.65 -9.37 -3.28
N ASP A 337 10.75 -8.73 -4.45
CA ASP A 337 9.56 -8.37 -5.23
C ASP A 337 8.71 -9.60 -5.57
N GLU A 338 7.42 -9.36 -5.68
CA GLU A 338 6.37 -10.37 -5.82
C GLU A 338 5.44 -9.99 -6.98
N PRO A 339 5.77 -10.37 -8.23
CA PRO A 339 5.04 -9.90 -9.42
C PRO A 339 3.55 -10.23 -9.43
N TRP A 340 3.13 -11.23 -8.66
CA TRP A 340 1.73 -11.61 -8.52
C TRP A 340 0.87 -10.54 -7.86
N LYS A 341 1.48 -9.58 -7.15
CA LYS A 341 0.82 -8.41 -6.55
C LYS A 341 0.55 -7.29 -7.55
N GLN A 342 0.96 -7.44 -8.81
CA GLN A 342 0.67 -6.51 -9.90
C GLN A 342 1.09 -5.06 -9.57
N GLY A 343 0.14 -4.12 -9.51
CA GLY A 343 0.41 -2.72 -9.21
C GLY A 343 0.87 -2.45 -7.76
N ASP A 344 0.82 -3.46 -6.89
CA ASP A 344 1.32 -3.42 -5.52
C ASP A 344 2.64 -4.22 -5.36
N ASP A 345 3.57 -4.02 -6.31
CA ASP A 345 4.90 -4.64 -6.31
C ASP A 345 6.01 -3.58 -6.15
N GLY A 346 7.28 -3.99 -6.10
CA GLY A 346 8.44 -3.10 -5.95
C GLY A 346 8.79 -2.81 -4.49
N TRP A 347 8.28 -3.60 -3.55
CA TRP A 347 8.58 -3.53 -2.11
C TRP A 347 9.88 -4.25 -1.72
N GLY A 348 10.39 -5.11 -2.59
CA GLY A 348 11.54 -5.96 -2.30
C GLY A 348 12.81 -5.18 -2.01
N LEU A 349 13.67 -5.74 -1.17
CA LEU A 349 15.08 -5.35 -1.08
C LEU A 349 15.91 -6.02 -2.19
N PHE A 350 15.44 -7.16 -2.69
CA PHE A 350 15.87 -7.79 -3.92
C PHE A 350 14.74 -7.71 -4.95
N ASN A 351 15.07 -7.65 -6.24
CA ASN A 351 14.06 -7.79 -7.28
C ASN A 351 13.65 -9.26 -7.50
N LYS A 352 12.67 -9.50 -8.37
CA LYS A 352 12.20 -10.86 -8.71
C LYS A 352 13.30 -11.78 -9.29
N ASP A 353 14.37 -11.19 -9.83
CA ASP A 353 15.51 -11.90 -10.41
C ASP A 353 16.64 -12.11 -9.39
N ARG A 354 16.36 -11.84 -8.10
CA ARG A 354 17.28 -11.98 -6.95
C ARG A 354 18.48 -11.03 -6.97
N GLN A 355 18.32 -9.88 -7.61
CA GLN A 355 19.34 -8.85 -7.64
C GLN A 355 19.09 -7.83 -6.53
N ALA A 356 20.11 -7.51 -5.76
CA ALA A 356 20.05 -6.57 -4.64
C ALA A 356 19.74 -5.16 -5.14
N ARG A 357 18.67 -4.55 -4.63
CA ARG A 357 18.28 -3.17 -4.97
C ARG A 357 19.14 -2.17 -4.22
N TYR A 358 19.08 -0.90 -4.65
CA TYR A 358 19.89 0.21 -4.13
C TYR A 358 19.94 0.30 -2.60
N ALA A 359 18.83 -0.01 -1.92
CA ALA A 359 18.75 -0.01 -0.46
C ALA A 359 19.78 -0.91 0.23
N ILE A 360 20.10 -2.06 -0.38
CA ILE A 360 21.00 -3.06 0.22
C ILE A 360 22.21 -3.41 -0.63
N GLN A 361 22.27 -3.04 -1.92
CA GLN A 361 23.31 -3.52 -2.84
C GLN A 361 24.73 -3.33 -2.32
N ALA A 362 25.01 -2.20 -1.65
CA ALA A 362 26.32 -1.85 -1.11
C ALA A 362 26.72 -2.63 0.16
N ILE A 363 25.86 -3.52 0.70
CA ILE A 363 26.21 -4.40 1.82
C ILE A 363 27.31 -5.39 1.42
N ASN A 364 27.29 -5.88 0.17
CA ASN A 364 28.31 -6.78 -0.37
C ASN A 364 28.79 -6.28 -1.75
N PRO A 365 30.05 -6.54 -2.14
CA PRO A 365 30.53 -6.24 -3.49
C PRO A 365 29.68 -6.93 -4.56
N ASP A 366 29.52 -6.28 -5.71
CA ASP A 366 28.84 -6.90 -6.85
C ASP A 366 29.56 -8.17 -7.32
N ASN A 367 28.79 -9.18 -7.70
CA ASN A 367 29.23 -10.53 -8.08
C ASN A 367 29.99 -11.31 -6.99
N SER A 368 29.82 -10.94 -5.70
CA SER A 368 30.43 -11.69 -4.59
C SER A 368 29.60 -12.93 -4.20
N PRO A 369 30.23 -13.98 -3.62
CA PRO A 369 29.49 -15.15 -3.13
C PRO A 369 28.53 -14.81 -1.98
N ALA A 370 27.34 -15.40 -1.99
CA ALA A 370 26.34 -15.32 -0.93
C ALA A 370 25.81 -16.73 -0.66
N GLY A 371 26.51 -17.50 0.18
CA GLY A 371 26.18 -18.92 0.37
C GLY A 371 26.31 -19.71 -0.94
N GLY A 372 25.24 -20.38 -1.36
CA GLY A 372 25.14 -21.04 -2.67
C GLY A 372 24.66 -20.11 -3.80
N ALA A 373 24.39 -18.84 -3.49
CA ALA A 373 23.98 -17.81 -4.45
C ALA A 373 25.14 -16.84 -4.78
N THR A 374 24.88 -15.91 -5.69
CA THR A 374 25.76 -14.79 -6.01
C THR A 374 25.03 -13.48 -5.70
N TRP A 375 25.71 -12.58 -4.99
CA TRP A 375 25.23 -11.23 -4.74
C TRP A 375 25.39 -10.38 -6.00
N VAL A 376 24.31 -10.14 -6.72
CA VAL A 376 24.30 -9.34 -7.95
C VAL A 376 23.54 -8.05 -7.71
N TRP A 377 24.07 -6.91 -8.14
CA TRP A 377 23.39 -5.63 -8.05
C TRP A 377 22.27 -5.54 -9.09
N ALA A 378 21.12 -5.01 -8.69
CA ALA A 378 20.05 -4.66 -9.62
C ALA A 378 20.53 -3.52 -10.54
N PRO A 379 20.06 -3.46 -11.80
CA PRO A 379 20.43 -2.38 -12.70
C PRO A 379 19.94 -1.03 -12.18
N GLY A 380 20.72 0.02 -12.45
CA GLY A 380 20.44 1.39 -12.05
C GLY A 380 21.56 1.96 -11.18
N THR A 381 21.98 3.18 -11.50
CA THR A 381 22.97 3.92 -10.71
C THR A 381 22.27 5.10 -10.08
N PHE A 382 22.25 5.15 -8.75
CA PHE A 382 21.60 6.21 -7.99
C PHE A 382 22.55 6.85 -7.01
N THR A 383 22.30 8.13 -6.75
CA THR A 383 22.95 8.97 -5.77
C THR A 383 21.90 9.53 -4.81
N PRO A 384 22.29 10.08 -3.66
CA PRO A 384 21.35 10.78 -2.78
C PRO A 384 20.58 11.92 -3.48
N ALA A 385 21.11 12.51 -4.55
CA ALA A 385 20.45 13.57 -5.31
C ALA A 385 19.25 13.08 -6.13
N ASP A 386 19.14 11.78 -6.39
CA ASP A 386 18.01 11.19 -7.11
C ASP A 386 16.79 10.93 -6.19
N ALA A 387 16.87 11.29 -4.91
CA ALA A 387 15.75 11.18 -3.99
C ALA A 387 14.56 12.04 -4.47
N LEU A 388 13.38 11.43 -4.56
CA LEU A 388 12.16 12.12 -4.92
C LEU A 388 11.63 12.91 -3.71
N SER A 389 10.96 14.01 -4.03
CA SER A 389 10.24 14.85 -3.07
C SER A 389 9.11 15.58 -3.77
N PHE A 390 8.20 16.15 -2.98
CA PHE A 390 7.13 16.98 -3.52
C PHE A 390 7.65 18.12 -4.39
N ARG A 391 7.05 18.28 -5.57
CA ARG A 391 7.27 19.41 -6.48
C ARG A 391 5.95 20.12 -6.72
N SER A 392 5.91 21.41 -6.40
CA SER A 392 4.77 22.26 -6.72
C SER A 392 4.46 22.20 -8.23
N PRO A 393 3.19 22.34 -8.63
CA PRO A 393 2.86 22.50 -10.03
C PRO A 393 3.42 23.81 -10.57
N VAL A 394 3.75 23.79 -11.86
CA VAL A 394 4.06 25.00 -12.61
C VAL A 394 2.73 25.58 -13.09
N VAL A 395 2.39 26.77 -12.62
CA VAL A 395 1.22 27.51 -13.12
C VAL A 395 1.64 28.27 -14.38
N ASN A 396 1.12 27.83 -15.53
CA ASN A 396 1.37 28.47 -16.81
C ASN A 396 0.72 29.87 -16.89
N ALA A 397 1.14 30.69 -17.86
CA ALA A 397 0.47 31.97 -18.11
C ALA A 397 -1.01 31.74 -18.46
N ALA A 398 -1.90 32.56 -17.88
CA ALA A 398 -3.33 32.45 -18.12
C ALA A 398 -3.63 32.74 -19.59
N ILE A 399 -4.48 31.89 -20.19
CA ILE A 399 -4.91 32.07 -21.58
C ILE A 399 -5.75 33.34 -21.68
N ALA A 400 -5.30 34.28 -22.50
CA ALA A 400 -5.92 35.59 -22.65
C ALA A 400 -7.09 35.57 -23.65
N GLN A 401 -7.01 34.69 -24.65
CA GLN A 401 -8.00 34.50 -25.72
C GLN A 401 -9.39 34.18 -25.14
N ASN A 402 -10.43 34.61 -25.85
CA ASN A 402 -11.82 34.38 -25.44
C ASN A 402 -12.30 32.97 -25.77
N GLN A 403 -11.59 32.27 -26.65
CA GLN A 403 -11.93 30.90 -27.06
C GLN A 403 -10.71 29.98 -26.96
N TYR A 404 -10.93 28.81 -26.37
CA TYR A 404 -9.96 27.72 -26.29
C TYR A 404 -10.58 26.48 -26.95
N THR A 405 -10.14 26.17 -28.17
CA THR A 405 -10.79 25.17 -29.02
C THR A 405 -10.06 23.84 -28.97
N LEU A 406 -10.79 22.77 -28.65
CA LEU A 406 -10.29 21.40 -28.57
C LEU A 406 -10.47 20.60 -29.86
N TYR A 407 -11.53 20.90 -30.63
CA TYR A 407 -11.85 20.22 -31.88
C TYR A 407 -12.68 21.16 -32.76
N SER A 408 -12.19 21.44 -33.96
CA SER A 408 -12.89 22.21 -35.01
C SER A 408 -12.13 22.14 -36.33
N ASP A 409 -12.84 22.08 -37.45
CA ASP A 409 -12.29 22.19 -38.82
C ASP A 409 -12.14 23.63 -39.29
N LEU A 410 -12.87 24.57 -38.68
CA LEU A 410 -12.77 25.98 -39.02
C LEU A 410 -11.33 26.49 -38.86
N ALA A 411 -10.97 27.51 -39.64
CA ALA A 411 -9.72 28.23 -39.40
C ALA A 411 -9.78 28.96 -38.05
N PRO A 412 -8.68 29.01 -37.28
CA PRO A 412 -8.67 29.69 -35.99
C PRO A 412 -9.05 31.17 -36.10
N GLY A 413 -9.95 31.64 -35.24
CA GLY A 413 -10.33 33.04 -35.13
C GLY A 413 -9.26 33.91 -34.46
N ALA A 414 -9.43 35.24 -34.54
CA ALA A 414 -8.45 36.20 -34.00
C ALA A 414 -8.30 36.18 -32.46
N SER A 415 -9.31 35.70 -31.73
CA SER A 415 -9.30 35.56 -30.26
C SER A 415 -9.48 34.09 -29.85
N GLU A 416 -8.81 33.20 -30.59
CA GLU A 416 -8.84 31.76 -30.37
C GLU A 416 -7.44 31.22 -30.11
N VAL A 417 -7.33 30.28 -29.18
CA VAL A 417 -6.15 29.43 -29.02
C VAL A 417 -6.53 27.97 -29.22
N ARG A 418 -5.64 27.22 -29.88
CA ARG A 418 -5.75 25.77 -30.02
C ARG A 418 -4.55 25.12 -29.31
N PRO A 419 -4.77 24.33 -28.24
CA PRO A 419 -3.69 23.66 -27.54
C PRO A 419 -3.07 22.58 -28.43
N THR A 420 -1.75 22.42 -28.32
CA THR A 420 -1.02 21.34 -28.98
C THR A 420 -0.69 20.23 -27.98
N GLY A 421 -0.32 19.04 -28.48
CA GLY A 421 0.13 17.94 -27.61
C GLY A 421 -0.97 17.26 -26.79
N LEU A 422 -2.25 17.56 -27.06
CA LEU A 422 -3.37 16.82 -26.49
C LEU A 422 -3.71 15.58 -27.33
N ARG A 423 -4.20 14.54 -26.67
CA ARG A 423 -4.73 13.31 -27.29
C ARG A 423 -6.09 12.93 -26.68
N TRP A 424 -6.82 12.11 -27.41
CA TRP A 424 -8.03 11.47 -26.92
C TRP A 424 -7.68 10.09 -26.37
N ASP A 425 -8.05 9.81 -25.13
CA ASP A 425 -7.79 8.52 -24.46
C ASP A 425 -9.10 7.91 -23.96
N ALA A 426 -9.27 6.60 -24.13
CA ALA A 426 -10.32 5.87 -23.43
C ALA A 426 -9.89 5.61 -21.97
N PHE A 427 -10.83 5.51 -21.03
CA PHE A 427 -10.53 5.38 -19.58
C PHE A 427 -9.59 4.22 -19.22
N ASP A 428 -9.65 3.12 -19.97
CA ASP A 428 -8.78 1.96 -19.84
C ASP A 428 -7.99 1.66 -21.13
N GLY A 429 -7.90 2.66 -22.02
CA GLY A 429 -7.28 2.55 -23.33
C GLY A 429 -8.11 1.83 -24.40
N THR A 430 -9.24 1.20 -24.05
CA THR A 430 -10.03 0.40 -25.02
C THR A 430 -11.53 0.71 -25.02
N THR A 431 -12.08 1.26 -23.94
CA THR A 431 -13.53 1.41 -23.75
C THR A 431 -14.23 2.41 -24.68
N ALA A 432 -13.50 3.16 -25.49
CA ALA A 432 -14.07 4.07 -26.48
C ALA A 432 -13.18 4.12 -27.74
N ALA A 433 -13.67 3.54 -28.83
CA ALA A 433 -13.08 3.74 -30.14
C ALA A 433 -13.49 5.11 -30.68
N ARG A 434 -12.61 5.74 -31.47
CA ARG A 434 -12.86 7.09 -32.01
C ARG A 434 -12.41 7.21 -33.46
N ASN A 435 -13.13 8.01 -34.23
CA ASN A 435 -12.73 8.50 -35.54
C ASN A 435 -12.83 10.02 -35.55
N GLU A 436 -11.67 10.69 -35.58
CA GLU A 436 -11.55 12.16 -35.58
C GLU A 436 -11.83 12.79 -36.97
N PHE A 437 -12.13 11.98 -37.98
CA PHE A 437 -12.42 12.40 -39.36
C PHE A 437 -13.75 11.81 -39.85
N SER A 438 -14.76 11.79 -39.00
CA SER A 438 -16.09 11.30 -39.38
C SER A 438 -16.72 12.25 -40.40
N PRO A 439 -17.36 11.78 -41.49
CA PRO A 439 -18.10 12.66 -42.38
C PRO A 439 -19.39 13.22 -41.75
N ASN A 440 -19.78 12.74 -40.56
CA ASN A 440 -20.89 13.28 -39.79
C ASN A 440 -20.39 14.42 -38.91
N PHE A 441 -20.52 15.65 -39.40
CA PHE A 441 -20.12 16.89 -38.72
C PHE A 441 -21.32 17.72 -38.28
N GLY A 442 -21.08 18.62 -37.32
CA GLY A 442 -22.06 19.47 -36.69
C GLY A 442 -22.37 20.75 -37.49
N PRO A 443 -23.48 21.43 -37.18
CA PRO A 443 -23.81 22.70 -37.81
C PRO A 443 -22.73 23.77 -37.58
N GLY A 444 -22.25 24.38 -38.67
CA GLY A 444 -21.33 25.52 -38.60
C GLY A 444 -19.84 25.14 -38.54
N ASP A 445 -19.48 23.86 -38.55
CA ASP A 445 -18.09 23.37 -38.54
C ASP A 445 -17.96 22.25 -39.58
N ALA A 446 -17.88 22.64 -40.85
CA ALA A 446 -18.02 21.68 -41.95
C ALA A 446 -16.68 21.02 -42.30
N GLY A 447 -16.69 19.69 -42.40
CA GLY A 447 -15.56 18.91 -42.88
C GLY A 447 -15.48 17.54 -42.23
N ASN A 448 -15.45 17.50 -40.90
CA ASN A 448 -15.25 16.34 -40.07
C ASN A 448 -15.98 16.48 -38.73
N GLY A 449 -16.38 15.37 -38.15
CA GLY A 449 -16.80 15.28 -36.75
C GLY A 449 -16.00 14.23 -36.01
N LEU A 450 -16.09 14.28 -34.68
CA LEU A 450 -15.58 13.23 -33.81
C LEU A 450 -16.67 12.17 -33.62
N GLU A 451 -16.51 11.02 -34.26
CA GLU A 451 -17.32 9.83 -33.96
C GLU A 451 -16.70 9.07 -32.79
N ILE A 452 -17.50 8.78 -31.77
CA ILE A 452 -17.17 7.89 -30.67
C ILE A 452 -18.03 6.63 -30.80
N THR A 453 -17.38 5.47 -30.81
CA THR A 453 -18.04 4.17 -30.71
C THR A 453 -17.72 3.56 -29.34
N PRO A 454 -18.68 3.59 -28.39
CA PRO A 454 -18.50 2.99 -27.08
C PRO A 454 -18.20 1.48 -27.16
N GLN A 455 -17.24 1.04 -26.34
CA GLN A 455 -16.85 -0.36 -26.17
C GLN A 455 -16.88 -0.70 -24.67
N PRO A 456 -18.06 -0.70 -24.04
CA PRO A 456 -18.16 -0.67 -22.59
C PRO A 456 -17.60 -1.92 -21.90
N ALA A 457 -16.84 -1.68 -20.83
CA ALA A 457 -16.47 -2.69 -19.84
C ALA A 457 -17.60 -2.86 -18.81
N SER A 458 -17.38 -3.68 -17.78
CA SER A 458 -18.37 -3.90 -16.71
C SER A 458 -18.75 -2.63 -15.95
N PHE A 459 -17.87 -1.62 -15.91
CA PHE A 459 -18.13 -0.33 -15.27
C PHE A 459 -18.78 0.70 -16.21
N GLY A 460 -18.69 0.51 -17.53
CA GLY A 460 -19.09 1.49 -18.54
C GLY A 460 -17.98 1.85 -19.53
N TRP A 461 -18.02 3.07 -20.05
CA TRP A 461 -17.03 3.61 -20.99
C TRP A 461 -16.77 5.10 -20.79
N GLY A 462 -15.65 5.59 -21.30
CA GLY A 462 -15.38 7.02 -21.33
C GLY A 462 -14.26 7.40 -22.29
N LEU A 463 -14.29 8.64 -22.76
CA LEU A 463 -13.28 9.26 -23.60
C LEU A 463 -12.89 10.62 -23.00
N VAL A 464 -11.59 10.88 -22.88
CA VAL A 464 -11.04 12.11 -22.31
C VAL A 464 -10.07 12.80 -23.27
N ARG A 465 -10.08 14.14 -23.29
CA ARG A 465 -9.12 14.98 -24.01
C ARG A 465 -8.09 15.54 -23.03
N GLN A 466 -6.87 15.03 -23.08
CA GLN A 466 -5.82 15.33 -22.10
C GLN A 466 -4.41 15.33 -22.71
N SER A 467 -3.43 15.80 -21.93
CA SER A 467 -2.01 15.68 -22.26
C SER A 467 -1.48 14.29 -21.87
N PRO A 468 -0.68 13.62 -22.72
CA PRO A 468 -0.04 12.35 -22.38
C PRO A 468 1.00 12.47 -21.27
N THR A 469 1.47 13.68 -20.96
CA THR A 469 2.52 13.95 -19.94
C THR A 469 1.96 14.60 -18.68
N GLY A 470 0.63 14.77 -18.58
CA GLY A 470 0.01 15.49 -17.47
C GLY A 470 0.23 17.01 -17.50
N ALA A 471 0.58 17.58 -18.66
CA ALA A 471 0.74 19.02 -18.80
C ALA A 471 -0.59 19.76 -18.58
N THR A 472 -0.55 20.80 -17.76
CA THR A 472 -1.73 21.62 -17.42
C THR A 472 -1.82 22.88 -18.27
N ASP A 473 -3.04 23.38 -18.48
CA ASP A 473 -3.28 24.72 -19.03
C ASP A 473 -3.93 25.62 -17.99
N ASN A 474 -3.59 26.91 -18.04
CA ASN A 474 -4.18 27.91 -17.18
C ASN A 474 -5.42 28.53 -17.86
N LEU A 475 -6.58 27.96 -17.56
CA LEU A 475 -7.91 28.43 -17.99
C LEU A 475 -8.61 29.25 -16.90
N SER A 476 -7.89 29.75 -15.89
CA SER A 476 -8.47 30.53 -14.78
C SER A 476 -9.24 31.76 -15.25
N SER A 477 -8.85 32.33 -16.39
CA SER A 477 -9.52 33.48 -17.00
C SER A 477 -10.94 33.18 -17.50
N PHE A 478 -11.31 31.91 -17.62
CA PHE A 478 -12.66 31.46 -17.98
C PHE A 478 -13.57 31.26 -16.75
N ALA A 479 -13.05 31.29 -15.52
CA ALA A 479 -13.79 30.86 -14.33
C ALA A 479 -15.11 31.62 -14.08
N ALA A 480 -15.15 32.93 -14.37
CA ALA A 480 -16.27 33.79 -14.00
C ALA A 480 -17.46 33.70 -14.97
N THR A 481 -17.21 33.74 -16.28
CA THR A 481 -18.25 33.78 -17.33
C THR A 481 -18.18 32.61 -18.29
N GLY A 482 -17.19 31.74 -18.14
CA GLY A 482 -16.85 30.77 -19.15
C GLY A 482 -17.84 29.63 -19.26
N ARG A 483 -17.82 29.00 -20.44
CA ARG A 483 -18.69 27.88 -20.80
C ARG A 483 -17.89 26.83 -21.56
N LEU A 484 -18.26 25.57 -21.37
CA LEU A 484 -17.85 24.46 -22.22
C LEU A 484 -18.95 24.22 -23.26
N ASN A 485 -18.61 24.36 -24.54
CA ASN A 485 -19.54 24.25 -25.66
C ASN A 485 -19.12 23.11 -26.57
N PHE A 486 -20.11 22.42 -27.15
CA PHE A 486 -19.93 21.43 -28.19
C PHE A 486 -21.27 21.13 -28.86
N TRP A 487 -21.21 20.63 -30.09
CA TRP A 487 -22.34 19.99 -30.76
C TRP A 487 -22.34 18.51 -30.44
N VAL A 488 -23.53 17.93 -30.28
CA VAL A 488 -23.71 16.49 -30.14
C VAL A 488 -24.86 15.99 -31.01
N SER A 489 -24.68 14.82 -31.62
CA SER A 489 -25.73 14.05 -32.25
C SER A 489 -25.61 12.59 -31.84
N THR A 490 -26.66 12.05 -31.23
CA THR A 490 -26.71 10.67 -30.80
C THR A 490 -28.14 10.22 -30.52
N THR A 491 -28.37 8.91 -30.48
CA THR A 491 -29.58 8.28 -29.93
C THR A 491 -29.29 7.54 -28.62
N TYR A 492 -28.14 7.83 -27.98
CA TYR A 492 -27.71 7.18 -26.74
C TYR A 492 -28.82 7.28 -25.68
N PRO A 493 -29.27 6.15 -25.10
CA PRO A 493 -30.35 6.17 -24.13
C PRO A 493 -29.84 6.58 -22.74
N GLY A 494 -30.73 7.17 -21.96
CA GLY A 494 -30.43 7.54 -20.58
C GLY A 494 -29.55 8.78 -20.49
N LYS A 495 -28.68 8.80 -19.49
CA LYS A 495 -27.81 9.95 -19.19
C LYS A 495 -26.45 9.78 -19.84
N ILE A 496 -25.80 10.90 -20.16
CA ILE A 496 -24.37 10.93 -20.47
C ILE A 496 -23.65 11.84 -19.49
N GLU A 497 -22.38 11.58 -19.24
CA GLU A 497 -21.54 12.38 -18.37
C GLU A 497 -20.64 13.29 -19.18
N ILE A 498 -20.52 14.55 -18.76
CA ILE A 498 -19.52 15.50 -19.27
C ILE A 498 -18.66 15.95 -18.10
N GLY A 499 -17.34 15.99 -18.28
CA GLY A 499 -16.41 16.31 -17.20
C GLY A 499 -15.20 17.13 -17.60
N ILE A 500 -14.57 17.69 -16.58
CA ILE A 500 -13.25 18.33 -16.63
C ILE A 500 -12.44 17.87 -15.40
N SER A 501 -11.12 17.93 -15.48
CA SER A 501 -10.26 17.71 -14.32
C SER A 501 -9.13 18.72 -14.24
N THR A 502 -8.66 19.00 -13.04
CA THR A 502 -7.54 19.89 -12.75
C THR A 502 -6.54 19.17 -11.86
N ASP A 503 -5.28 19.57 -11.93
CA ASP A 503 -4.35 19.37 -10.82
C ASP A 503 -4.68 20.40 -9.73
N THR A 504 -3.98 20.36 -8.60
CA THR A 504 -4.04 21.40 -7.56
C THR A 504 -2.64 21.80 -7.16
N GLN A 505 -2.53 22.92 -6.42
CA GLN A 505 -1.27 23.36 -5.84
C GLN A 505 -0.58 22.29 -4.97
N ASP A 506 -1.35 21.33 -4.46
CA ASP A 506 -0.88 20.22 -3.62
C ASP A 506 -0.69 18.90 -4.37
N ARG A 507 -0.77 18.93 -5.71
CA ARG A 507 -0.68 17.76 -6.60
C ARG A 507 -1.74 16.70 -6.29
N GLU A 508 -2.94 17.14 -5.94
CA GLU A 508 -4.12 16.32 -5.70
C GLU A 508 -5.11 16.56 -6.84
N PRO A 509 -5.16 15.70 -7.88
CA PRO A 509 -6.08 15.87 -9.00
C PRO A 509 -7.54 15.91 -8.53
N GLN A 510 -8.30 16.83 -9.13
CA GLN A 510 -9.71 17.05 -8.84
C GLN A 510 -10.52 16.91 -10.12
N GLU A 511 -11.67 16.27 -10.05
CA GLU A 511 -12.59 16.12 -11.18
C GLU A 511 -13.97 16.68 -10.84
N ALA A 512 -14.64 17.22 -11.85
CA ALA A 512 -16.06 17.51 -11.80
C ALA A 512 -16.74 16.86 -13.00
N ILE A 513 -17.73 16.01 -12.71
CA ILE A 513 -18.51 15.29 -13.71
C ILE A 513 -19.97 15.67 -13.52
N LEU A 514 -20.59 16.16 -14.59
CA LEU A 514 -22.00 16.52 -14.67
C LEU A 514 -22.73 15.47 -15.50
N GLN A 515 -23.89 15.03 -15.02
CA GLN A 515 -24.78 14.15 -15.78
C GLN A 515 -25.77 14.99 -16.56
N LEU A 516 -25.89 14.70 -17.85
CA LEU A 516 -26.84 15.33 -18.75
C LEU A 516 -27.88 14.30 -19.18
N GLN A 517 -29.15 14.68 -19.09
CA GLN A 517 -30.26 14.02 -19.78
C GLN A 517 -30.86 14.99 -20.81
N PRO A 518 -31.69 14.51 -21.77
CA PRO A 518 -32.30 15.39 -22.76
C PRO A 518 -33.01 16.60 -22.11
N GLY A 519 -32.65 17.80 -22.56
CA GLY A 519 -33.10 19.09 -22.01
C GLY A 519 -32.04 19.81 -21.17
N ASP A 520 -31.06 19.12 -20.60
CA ASP A 520 -30.02 19.74 -19.77
C ASP A 520 -29.00 20.47 -20.63
N HIS A 521 -28.80 21.77 -20.39
CA HIS A 521 -27.79 22.59 -21.07
C HIS A 521 -27.84 22.54 -22.61
N GLY A 522 -28.99 22.18 -23.19
CA GLY A 522 -29.18 21.99 -24.64
C GLY A 522 -28.90 20.57 -25.17
N TYR A 523 -28.54 19.62 -24.29
CA TYR A 523 -28.33 18.22 -24.66
C TYR A 523 -29.61 17.56 -25.18
N CYS A 524 -29.44 16.72 -26.19
CA CYS A 524 -30.49 15.92 -26.81
C CYS A 524 -29.95 14.55 -27.24
N SER A 525 -30.84 13.57 -27.34
CA SER A 525 -30.52 12.20 -27.77
C SER A 525 -31.48 11.70 -28.85
N THR A 526 -31.88 12.59 -29.77
CA THR A 526 -32.88 12.32 -30.81
C THR A 526 -32.26 11.90 -32.15
N GLY A 527 -30.93 11.90 -32.26
CA GLY A 527 -30.18 11.76 -33.51
C GLY A 527 -30.08 13.04 -34.34
N ALA A 528 -30.75 14.13 -33.92
CA ALA A 528 -30.49 15.46 -34.46
C ALA A 528 -29.27 16.09 -33.77
N TRP A 529 -28.61 17.01 -34.46
CA TRP A 529 -27.58 17.84 -33.86
C TRP A 529 -28.20 18.86 -32.91
N CYS A 530 -27.67 18.94 -31.69
CA CYS A 530 -28.01 19.96 -30.71
C CYS A 530 -26.75 20.56 -30.10
N GLN A 531 -26.84 21.83 -29.74
CA GLN A 531 -25.75 22.55 -29.11
C GLN A 531 -25.83 22.39 -27.61
N VAL A 532 -24.77 21.87 -27.01
CA VAL A 532 -24.60 21.85 -25.56
C VAL A 532 -23.72 23.01 -25.15
N SER A 533 -24.13 23.72 -24.11
CA SER A 533 -23.38 24.84 -23.57
C SER A 533 -23.50 24.87 -22.04
N ILE A 534 -22.46 24.40 -21.36
CA ILE A 534 -22.44 24.21 -19.91
C ILE A 534 -21.64 25.36 -19.26
N PRO A 535 -22.23 26.15 -18.34
CA PRO A 535 -21.49 27.13 -17.56
C PRO A 535 -20.37 26.46 -16.73
N LEU A 536 -19.15 27.02 -16.73
CA LEU A 536 -18.05 26.48 -15.92
C LEU A 536 -18.31 26.54 -14.42
N LYS A 537 -19.13 27.50 -13.97
CA LYS A 537 -19.60 27.58 -12.58
C LYS A 537 -20.35 26.32 -12.12
N ASP A 538 -20.93 25.54 -13.03
CA ASP A 538 -21.67 24.33 -12.67
C ASP A 538 -20.70 23.18 -12.36
N PHE A 539 -19.56 23.11 -13.07
CA PHE A 539 -18.45 22.21 -12.71
C PHE A 539 -17.81 22.61 -11.37
N ILE A 540 -17.59 23.91 -11.14
CA ILE A 540 -17.05 24.42 -9.87
C ILE A 540 -18.04 24.17 -8.71
N ALA A 541 -19.34 24.33 -8.94
CA ALA A 541 -20.36 24.01 -7.94
C ALA A 541 -20.37 22.50 -7.60
N LYS A 542 -20.12 21.65 -8.61
CA LYS A 542 -20.00 20.20 -8.44
C LYS A 542 -18.75 19.81 -7.65
N ASN A 543 -17.61 20.45 -7.91
CA ASN A 543 -16.40 20.29 -7.13
C ASN A 543 -15.68 21.65 -6.92
N PRO A 544 -15.85 22.29 -5.75
CA PRO A 544 -15.20 23.55 -5.44
C PRO A 544 -13.67 23.49 -5.32
N GLN A 545 -13.10 22.29 -5.34
CA GLN A 545 -11.65 22.08 -5.25
C GLN A 545 -10.94 22.17 -6.61
N LEU A 546 -11.69 22.33 -7.71
CA LEU A 546 -11.08 22.55 -9.03
C LEU A 546 -10.21 23.82 -9.04
N ASP A 547 -8.99 23.69 -9.53
CA ASP A 547 -8.07 24.80 -9.79
C ASP A 547 -7.94 25.01 -11.31
N LEU A 548 -8.74 25.92 -11.86
CA LEU A 548 -8.72 26.22 -13.30
C LEU A 548 -7.40 26.84 -13.79
N SER A 549 -6.45 27.17 -12.90
CA SER A 549 -5.09 27.51 -13.32
C SER A 549 -4.24 26.29 -13.70
N LEU A 550 -4.74 25.09 -13.43
CA LEU A 550 -4.06 23.81 -13.58
C LEU A 550 -4.93 22.76 -14.29
N VAL A 551 -5.63 23.10 -15.37
CA VAL A 551 -6.54 22.16 -16.05
C VAL A 551 -5.77 20.99 -16.67
N LEU A 552 -6.13 19.75 -16.30
CA LEU A 552 -5.58 18.48 -16.78
C LEU A 552 -6.42 17.89 -17.92
N SER A 553 -7.69 17.58 -17.66
CA SER A 553 -8.61 17.11 -18.70
C SER A 553 -9.52 18.23 -19.10
N ARG A 554 -9.46 18.62 -20.39
CA ARG A 554 -10.19 19.78 -20.90
C ARG A 554 -11.61 19.42 -21.37
N PHE A 555 -11.85 18.14 -21.63
CA PHE A 555 -13.16 17.59 -21.96
C PHE A 555 -13.15 16.10 -21.64
N LEU A 556 -14.25 15.61 -21.10
CA LEU A 556 -14.51 14.20 -20.84
C LEU A 556 -15.95 13.93 -21.22
N ILE A 557 -16.20 12.79 -21.86
CA ILE A 557 -17.54 12.25 -22.10
C ILE A 557 -17.57 10.78 -21.71
N SER A 558 -18.56 10.35 -20.93
CA SER A 558 -18.64 8.97 -20.44
C SER A 558 -20.05 8.48 -20.16
N ASP A 559 -20.17 7.17 -20.01
CA ASP A 559 -21.26 6.52 -19.29
C ASP A 559 -20.65 5.55 -18.28
N VAL A 560 -20.69 5.90 -17.00
CA VAL A 560 -20.29 5.01 -15.91
C VAL A 560 -21.54 4.57 -15.18
N TYR A 561 -21.90 3.28 -15.29
CA TYR A 561 -23.21 2.76 -14.92
C TYR A 561 -23.58 3.00 -13.46
N SER A 562 -22.60 2.90 -12.55
CA SER A 562 -22.82 3.16 -11.12
C SER A 562 -23.20 4.62 -10.82
N ARG A 563 -22.89 5.54 -11.73
CA ARG A 563 -23.22 6.96 -11.62
C ARG A 563 -24.47 7.31 -12.42
N THR A 564 -24.53 6.90 -13.69
CA THR A 564 -25.62 7.26 -14.61
C THR A 564 -26.91 6.47 -14.34
N GLY A 565 -26.78 5.25 -13.83
CA GLY A 565 -27.90 4.30 -13.71
C GLY A 565 -28.29 3.63 -15.03
N ASN A 566 -27.49 3.80 -16.09
CA ASN A 566 -27.77 3.19 -17.39
C ASN A 566 -27.56 1.66 -17.37
N ALA A 567 -28.24 0.97 -18.28
CA ALA A 567 -28.08 -0.47 -18.46
C ALA A 567 -26.73 -0.79 -19.14
N PRO A 568 -26.03 -1.87 -18.74
CA PRO A 568 -24.76 -2.25 -19.34
C PRO A 568 -24.84 -2.61 -20.83
N GLY A 569 -23.71 -2.42 -21.53
CA GLY A 569 -23.49 -2.99 -22.87
C GLY A 569 -23.92 -2.09 -24.05
N ASN A 570 -24.29 -0.84 -23.81
CA ASN A 570 -24.73 0.06 -24.89
C ASN A 570 -23.55 0.56 -25.75
N THR A 571 -23.64 0.34 -27.07
CA THR A 571 -22.63 0.72 -28.07
C THR A 571 -23.10 1.81 -29.04
N THR A 572 -24.19 2.52 -28.70
CA THR A 572 -24.75 3.57 -29.56
C THR A 572 -23.70 4.65 -29.78
N LYS A 573 -23.49 5.00 -31.06
CA LYS A 573 -22.48 6.00 -31.44
C LYS A 573 -22.85 7.38 -30.94
N VAL A 574 -21.83 8.15 -30.57
CA VAL A 574 -21.96 9.56 -30.21
C VAL A 574 -21.11 10.38 -31.17
N TYR A 575 -21.72 11.34 -31.86
CA TYR A 575 -21.02 12.29 -32.72
C TYR A 575 -20.86 13.61 -31.97
N LEU A 576 -19.65 14.15 -31.95
CA LEU A 576 -19.32 15.44 -31.36
C LEU A 576 -18.67 16.35 -32.39
N ASP A 577 -18.85 17.65 -32.22
CA ASP A 577 -18.17 18.64 -33.04
C ASP A 577 -18.04 20.00 -32.34
N GLY A 578 -17.17 20.88 -32.83
CA GLY A 578 -17.01 22.26 -32.37
C GLY A 578 -16.74 22.36 -30.86
N ILE A 579 -15.90 21.48 -30.30
CA ILE A 579 -15.65 21.40 -28.86
C ILE A 579 -14.72 22.54 -28.44
N HIS A 580 -15.19 23.45 -27.60
CA HIS A 580 -14.40 24.60 -27.15
C HIS A 580 -14.88 25.19 -25.82
N TRP A 581 -13.97 25.87 -25.13
CA TRP A 581 -14.28 26.75 -24.02
C TRP A 581 -14.43 28.18 -24.54
N SER A 582 -15.41 28.93 -24.06
CA SER A 582 -15.61 30.35 -24.39
C SER A 582 -15.83 31.18 -23.14
N LYS A 583 -15.56 32.50 -23.14
CA LYS A 583 -15.87 33.40 -22.02
C LYS A 583 -16.33 34.80 -22.45
#